data_AF-A0A8S9BGN9-F1
#
_entry.id   AF-A0A8S9BGN9-F1
#
_cell.length_a   1.000
_cell.length_b   1.000
_cell.length_c   1.000
_cell.angle_alpha   90.00
_cell.angle_beta   90.00
_cell.angle_gamma   90.00
#
_symmetry.space_group_name_H-M   'P 1'
#
loop_
_entity.id
_entity.type
_entity.pdbx_description
1 polymer ?
#
loop_
_entity_poly.entity_id
_entity_poly.type
_entity_poly.pdbx_seq_one_letter_code
_entity_poly.pdbx_strand_id
1 'polypeptide(L)'
;MSTFGSELDGFGLFGTSIYNPRELTNNCVFVTIAYLLGMNADQLAAKIEHEREHEANKGVSLEELYQMLEYHGITGSGYVMRLTVQRIHGCFDGSANVCGIAYQRPNGTAHCATVRQIARDKLHPHGLQFVCYQKSTDGLDVTEDSQQSRNTMLFKLTQNGFVYFGRRAGLQRLGTMTQSMYE
;
A
#
# COMPACT_ATOMS: atom_id res chain seq x y z
N MET A 1 -2.06 35.76 -7.41
CA MET A 1 -2.41 34.51 -6.69
C MET A 1 -1.11 33.75 -6.50
N SER A 2 -0.71 33.52 -5.25
CA SER A 2 0.70 33.29 -4.85
C SER A 2 1.19 31.86 -5.12
N THR A 3 2.15 31.75 -6.05
CA THR A 3 3.02 30.59 -6.33
C THR A 3 4.01 30.26 -5.21
N PHE A 4 4.15 31.12 -4.19
CA PHE A 4 5.13 30.97 -3.11
C PHE A 4 4.76 29.87 -2.11
N GLY A 5 3.47 29.55 -1.95
CA GLY A 5 3.02 28.50 -1.02
C GLY A 5 3.33 27.08 -1.53
N SER A 6 3.10 26.83 -2.82
CA SER A 6 3.35 25.54 -3.46
C SER A 6 4.83 25.16 -3.56
N GLU A 7 5.73 26.13 -3.63
CA GLU A 7 7.18 25.85 -3.63
C GLU A 7 7.71 25.51 -2.23
N LEU A 8 7.11 26.06 -1.16
CA LEU A 8 7.48 25.75 0.22
C LEU A 8 6.95 24.39 0.70
N ASP A 9 5.81 23.92 0.17
CA ASP A 9 5.31 22.56 0.40
C ASP A 9 6.26 21.50 -0.19
N GLY A 10 6.93 21.82 -1.31
CA GLY A 10 7.98 20.98 -1.91
C GLY A 10 9.25 20.83 -1.05
N PHE A 11 9.48 21.74 -0.09
CA PHE A 11 10.56 21.66 0.90
C PHE A 11 10.16 20.93 2.20
N GLY A 12 8.93 20.42 2.29
CA GLY A 12 8.45 19.67 3.46
C GLY A 12 8.34 20.51 4.73
N LEU A 13 8.13 21.83 4.58
CA LEU A 13 8.21 22.75 5.71
C LEU A 13 6.92 22.86 6.53
N PHE A 14 5.69 22.76 5.99
CA PHE A 14 4.47 22.97 6.80
C PHE A 14 3.18 22.27 6.31
N GLY A 15 3.24 21.02 5.86
CA GLY A 15 2.04 20.25 5.52
C GLY A 15 2.08 18.86 6.11
N THR A 16 1.32 18.61 7.18
CA THR A 16 1.04 17.24 7.59
C THR A 16 0.23 16.55 6.49
N SER A 17 0.57 15.29 6.19
CA SER A 17 -0.24 14.52 5.25
C SER A 17 -1.64 14.35 5.81
N ILE A 18 -2.67 14.73 5.04
CA ILE A 18 -4.06 14.49 5.44
C ILE A 18 -4.35 12.99 5.66
N TYR A 19 -3.54 12.12 5.05
CA TYR A 19 -3.63 10.67 5.19
C TYR A 19 -2.92 10.15 6.45
N ASN A 20 -2.05 10.95 7.07
CA ASN A 20 -1.30 10.64 8.29
C ASN A 20 -1.42 11.78 9.34
N PRO A 21 -2.62 12.05 9.87
CA PRO A 21 -2.88 13.23 10.72
C PRO A 21 -2.10 13.22 12.04
N ARG A 22 -1.62 12.05 12.48
CA ARG A 22 -0.83 11.87 13.72
C ARG A 22 0.68 11.86 13.47
N GLU A 23 1.13 12.04 12.24
CA GLU A 23 2.55 12.04 11.85
C GLU A 23 3.33 10.78 12.29
N LEU A 24 2.66 9.63 12.38
CA LEU A 24 3.31 8.41 12.85
C LEU A 24 4.37 7.97 11.84
N THR A 25 5.50 7.46 12.34
CA THR A 25 6.63 7.01 11.52
C THR A 25 6.49 5.56 11.07
N ASN A 26 5.73 4.75 11.81
CA ASN A 26 5.59 3.30 11.59
C ASN A 26 4.21 2.88 11.04
N ASN A 27 3.45 3.80 10.44
CA ASN A 27 2.09 3.53 9.93
C ASN A 27 1.98 3.60 8.40
N CYS A 28 3.09 3.50 7.65
CA CYS A 28 3.09 3.62 6.18
C CYS A 28 2.03 2.74 5.48
N VAL A 29 1.76 1.57 6.06
CA VAL A 29 0.78 0.62 5.55
C VAL A 29 -0.67 1.08 5.74
N PHE A 30 -0.99 1.66 6.90
CA PHE A 30 -2.29 2.29 7.18
C PHE A 30 -2.54 3.47 6.26
N VAL A 31 -1.54 4.35 6.12
CA VAL A 31 -1.63 5.53 5.25
C VAL A 31 -1.90 5.11 3.80
N THR A 32 -1.21 4.07 3.32
CA THR A 32 -1.39 3.55 1.96
C THR A 32 -2.80 3.00 1.74
N ILE A 33 -3.31 2.19 2.68
CA ILE A 33 -4.67 1.64 2.59
C ILE A 33 -5.72 2.74 2.69
N ALA A 34 -5.56 3.66 3.64
CA ALA A 34 -6.48 4.77 3.85
C ALA A 34 -6.60 5.61 2.57
N TYR A 35 -5.46 5.93 1.93
CA TYR A 35 -5.44 6.59 0.62
C TYR A 35 -6.26 5.81 -0.42
N LEU A 36 -6.03 4.50 -0.56
CA LEU A 36 -6.75 3.65 -1.52
C LEU A 36 -8.26 3.58 -1.24
N LEU A 37 -8.68 3.78 0.01
CA LEU A 37 -10.08 3.83 0.42
C LEU A 37 -10.69 5.24 0.40
N GLY A 38 -9.91 6.27 0.05
CA GLY A 38 -10.37 7.66 0.05
C GLY A 38 -10.64 8.22 1.46
N MET A 39 -9.88 7.78 2.47
CA MET A 39 -9.99 8.21 3.86
C MET A 39 -8.60 8.46 4.47
N ASN A 40 -8.53 8.95 5.71
CA ASN A 40 -7.27 9.07 6.45
C ASN A 40 -7.00 7.88 7.39
N ALA A 41 -5.76 7.77 7.89
CA ALA A 41 -5.35 6.65 8.74
C ALA A 41 -6.17 6.55 10.04
N ASP A 42 -6.65 7.66 10.61
CA ASP A 42 -7.47 7.67 11.83
C ASP A 42 -8.87 7.11 11.53
N GLN A 43 -9.49 7.52 10.42
CA GLN A 43 -10.76 6.98 9.96
C GLN A 43 -10.69 5.49 9.66
N LEU A 44 -9.58 5.04 9.04
CA LEU A 44 -9.33 3.62 8.83
C LEU A 44 -9.22 2.89 10.16
N ALA A 45 -8.41 3.38 11.10
CA ALA A 45 -8.22 2.76 12.42
C ALA A 45 -9.52 2.65 13.21
N ALA A 46 -10.35 3.69 13.20
CA ALA A 46 -11.69 3.67 13.79
C ALA A 46 -12.60 2.63 13.12
N LYS A 47 -12.53 2.51 11.79
CA LYS A 47 -13.35 1.57 11.02
C LYS A 47 -12.99 0.10 11.28
N ILE A 48 -11.71 -0.21 11.49
CA ILE A 48 -11.25 -1.57 11.78
C ILE A 48 -11.21 -1.89 13.29
N GLU A 49 -11.94 -1.11 14.10
CA GLU A 49 -12.01 -1.22 15.58
C GLU A 49 -10.63 -1.34 16.26
N HIS A 50 -9.58 -0.84 15.60
CA HIS A 50 -8.20 -1.05 15.98
C HIS A 50 -7.63 0.14 16.75
N GLU A 51 -8.50 1.03 17.24
CA GLU A 51 -8.14 2.25 17.98
C GLU A 51 -7.35 1.99 19.27
N ARG A 52 -7.31 0.76 19.80
CA ARG A 52 -6.84 0.52 21.17
C ARG A 52 -5.35 0.16 21.34
N GLU A 53 -4.60 -0.21 20.31
CA GLU A 53 -3.28 -0.85 20.55
C GLU A 53 -2.11 -0.40 19.66
N HIS A 54 -2.26 0.60 18.80
CA HIS A 54 -1.07 1.22 18.22
C HIS A 54 -0.48 2.24 19.18
N GLU A 55 0.23 1.70 20.17
CA GLU A 55 1.44 2.35 20.63
C GLU A 55 2.20 2.80 19.39
N ALA A 56 2.41 4.11 19.24
CA ALA A 56 2.85 4.84 18.06
C ALA A 56 4.08 4.27 17.31
N ASN A 57 4.72 3.24 17.84
CA ASN A 57 6.00 2.69 17.43
C ASN A 57 5.97 1.22 17.00
N LYS A 58 4.89 0.45 17.20
CA LYS A 58 4.85 -0.95 16.76
C LYS A 58 4.33 -1.01 15.33
N GLY A 59 5.20 -1.34 14.38
CA GLY A 59 4.77 -1.60 13.01
C GLY A 59 3.82 -2.80 12.93
N VAL A 60 3.00 -2.85 11.89
CA VAL A 60 2.07 -3.97 11.63
C VAL A 60 2.66 -4.86 10.58
N SER A 61 2.63 -6.17 10.83
CA SER A 61 2.98 -7.13 9.79
C SER A 61 1.92 -7.10 8.68
N LEU A 62 2.32 -7.37 7.44
CA LEU A 62 1.35 -7.42 6.35
C LEU A 62 0.25 -8.46 6.62
N GLU A 63 0.59 -9.61 7.20
CA GLU A 63 -0.35 -10.67 7.54
C GLU A 63 -1.44 -10.21 8.50
N GLU A 64 -1.06 -9.59 9.62
CA GLU A 64 -2.02 -9.02 10.59
C GLU A 64 -2.98 -8.04 9.91
N LEU A 65 -2.45 -7.19 9.04
CA LEU A 65 -3.26 -6.20 8.34
C LEU A 65 -4.25 -6.83 7.35
N TYR A 66 -3.87 -7.88 6.62
CA TYR A 66 -4.84 -8.58 5.76
C TYR A 66 -5.93 -9.25 6.55
N GLN A 67 -5.57 -9.91 7.67
CA GLN A 67 -6.56 -10.53 8.54
C GLN A 67 -7.57 -9.48 9.04
N MET A 68 -7.12 -8.28 9.39
CA MET A 68 -8.00 -7.17 9.76
C MET A 68 -8.88 -6.72 8.58
N LEU A 69 -8.30 -6.48 7.41
CA LEU A 69 -9.07 -6.05 6.24
C LEU A 69 -10.11 -7.10 5.83
N GLU A 70 -9.77 -8.38 5.90
CA GLU A 70 -10.66 -9.49 5.56
C GLU A 70 -11.78 -9.64 6.60
N TYR A 71 -11.44 -9.57 7.89
CA TYR A 71 -12.43 -9.57 8.99
C TYR A 71 -13.46 -8.46 8.85
N HIS A 72 -13.05 -7.26 8.41
CA HIS A 72 -13.95 -6.12 8.19
C HIS A 72 -14.61 -6.11 6.80
N GLY A 73 -14.46 -7.17 5.99
CA GLY A 73 -15.04 -7.26 4.65
C GLY A 73 -14.52 -6.22 3.66
N ILE A 74 -13.34 -5.64 3.92
CA ILE A 74 -12.68 -4.66 3.05
C ILE A 74 -11.97 -5.35 1.89
N THR A 75 -11.48 -6.57 2.10
CA THR A 75 -10.89 -7.43 1.06
C THR A 75 -11.44 -8.86 1.15
N GLY A 76 -11.51 -9.55 0.01
CA GLY A 76 -11.97 -10.94 -0.08
C GLY A 76 -10.86 -11.98 -0.24
N SER A 77 -9.58 -11.56 -0.27
CA SER A 77 -8.41 -12.45 -0.26
C SER A 77 -7.09 -11.66 -0.15
N GLY A 78 -6.12 -12.19 0.59
CA GLY A 78 -4.74 -11.70 0.63
C GLY A 78 -3.89 -12.17 -0.56
N TYR A 79 -2.93 -11.36 -1.00
CA TYR A 79 -1.99 -11.74 -2.08
C TYR A 79 -0.54 -11.48 -1.68
N VAL A 80 0.17 -12.52 -1.24
CA VAL A 80 1.63 -12.50 -1.21
C VAL A 80 2.12 -12.91 -2.59
N MET A 81 2.69 -11.98 -3.35
CA MET A 81 3.39 -12.31 -4.58
C MET A 81 4.78 -11.67 -4.58
N ARG A 82 5.79 -12.48 -4.90
CA ARG A 82 7.06 -11.96 -5.41
C ARG A 82 6.79 -11.35 -6.79
N LEU A 83 7.10 -10.07 -6.96
CA LEU A 83 6.69 -9.30 -8.14
C LEU A 83 7.85 -9.04 -9.09
N THR A 84 7.53 -9.09 -10.38
CA THR A 84 8.32 -8.48 -11.44
C THR A 84 7.59 -7.23 -11.94
N VAL A 85 8.28 -6.30 -12.58
CA VAL A 85 7.65 -5.11 -13.21
C VAL A 85 6.48 -5.50 -14.12
N GLN A 86 6.67 -6.55 -14.92
CA GLN A 86 5.62 -7.08 -15.80
C GLN A 86 4.37 -7.55 -15.01
N ARG A 87 4.56 -8.16 -13.83
CA ARG A 87 3.43 -8.57 -12.97
C ARG A 87 2.70 -7.36 -12.39
N ILE A 88 3.44 -6.30 -12.01
CA ILE A 88 2.82 -5.06 -11.52
C ILE A 88 1.92 -4.45 -12.60
N HIS A 89 2.39 -4.40 -13.85
CA HIS A 89 1.56 -3.95 -14.97
C HIS A 89 0.29 -4.78 -15.15
N GLY A 90 0.38 -6.11 -14.99
CA GLY A 90 -0.78 -7.00 -15.10
C GLY A 90 -1.84 -6.81 -14.00
N CYS A 91 -1.52 -6.08 -12.93
CA CYS A 91 -2.46 -5.78 -11.85
C CYS A 91 -3.25 -4.48 -12.05
N PHE A 92 -2.83 -3.63 -12.99
CA PHE A 92 -3.67 -2.54 -13.46
C PHE A 92 -4.65 -3.13 -14.49
N ASP A 93 -5.90 -3.29 -14.07
CA ASP A 93 -7.00 -3.53 -14.99
C ASP A 93 -7.58 -2.18 -15.44
N GLY A 94 -8.42 -2.17 -16.47
CA GLY A 94 -9.05 -0.94 -16.96
C GLY A 94 -9.95 -0.21 -15.94
N SER A 95 -10.09 -0.73 -14.71
CA SER A 95 -10.89 -0.13 -13.63
C SER A 95 -10.05 0.50 -12.51
N ALA A 96 -8.74 0.22 -12.42
CA ALA A 96 -7.88 0.82 -11.41
C ALA A 96 -6.48 1.13 -11.93
N ASN A 97 -6.11 2.40 -11.81
CA ASN A 97 -4.78 2.88 -12.17
C ASN A 97 -3.82 2.99 -10.97
N VAL A 98 -4.26 2.56 -9.77
CA VAL A 98 -3.48 2.63 -8.53
C VAL A 98 -3.66 1.37 -7.69
N CYS A 99 -2.56 0.87 -7.15
CA CYS A 99 -2.47 -0.26 -6.23
C CYS A 99 -1.59 0.10 -5.03
N GLY A 100 -1.65 -0.68 -3.95
CA GLY A 100 -0.68 -0.64 -2.86
C GLY A 100 0.46 -1.62 -3.10
N ILE A 101 1.66 -1.27 -2.63
CA ILE A 101 2.84 -2.13 -2.70
C ILE A 101 3.62 -2.07 -1.39
N ALA A 102 4.07 -3.24 -0.93
CA ALA A 102 4.99 -3.36 0.19
C ALA A 102 6.33 -3.94 -0.27
N TYR A 103 7.41 -3.35 0.23
CA TYR A 103 8.78 -3.68 -0.16
C TYR A 103 9.77 -3.43 0.97
N GLN A 104 10.95 -4.04 0.89
CA GLN A 104 12.06 -3.76 1.79
C GLN A 104 13.00 -2.74 1.17
N ARG A 105 13.13 -1.56 1.81
CA ARG A 105 14.05 -0.48 1.40
C ARG A 105 15.51 -0.95 1.37
N PRO A 106 16.41 -0.26 0.66
CA PRO A 106 17.83 -0.62 0.60
C PRO A 106 18.53 -0.70 1.97
N ASN A 107 18.06 0.09 2.95
CA ASN A 107 18.56 0.07 4.32
C ASN A 107 18.00 -1.08 5.19
N GLY A 108 17.22 -1.99 4.61
CA GLY A 108 16.65 -3.15 5.29
C GLY A 108 15.29 -2.90 5.97
N THR A 109 14.82 -1.65 6.04
CA THR A 109 13.51 -1.33 6.65
C THR A 109 12.35 -1.68 5.73
N ALA A 110 11.21 -2.08 6.28
CA ALA A 110 9.99 -2.32 5.50
C ALA A 110 9.29 -1.00 5.18
N HIS A 111 8.67 -0.92 4.01
CA HIS A 111 7.85 0.21 3.62
C HIS A 111 6.63 -0.21 2.79
N CYS A 112 5.60 0.62 2.84
CA CYS A 112 4.40 0.49 2.04
C CYS A 112 4.11 1.82 1.36
N ALA A 113 3.80 1.75 0.07
CA ALA A 113 3.50 2.91 -0.77
C ALA A 113 2.39 2.54 -1.77
N THR A 114 1.92 3.53 -2.52
CA THR A 114 1.10 3.28 -3.70
C THR A 114 1.98 3.10 -4.93
N VAL A 115 1.50 2.34 -5.92
CA VAL A 115 2.05 2.30 -7.26
C VAL A 115 0.95 2.64 -8.24
N ARG A 116 1.24 3.54 -9.19
CA ARG A 116 0.31 3.94 -10.23
C ARG A 116 0.92 3.81 -11.61
N GLN A 117 0.07 3.57 -12.60
CA GLN A 117 0.49 3.59 -14.00
C GLN A 117 0.52 5.03 -14.52
N ILE A 118 1.63 5.41 -15.15
CA ILE A 118 1.83 6.72 -15.77
C ILE A 118 2.42 6.58 -17.18
N ALA A 119 2.49 7.69 -17.91
CA ALA A 119 3.27 7.75 -19.13
C ALA A 119 4.75 7.48 -18.82
N ARG A 120 5.45 6.83 -19.75
CA ARG A 120 6.90 6.60 -19.60
C ARG A 120 7.63 7.92 -19.77
N ASP A 121 8.61 8.15 -18.90
CA ASP A 121 9.52 9.29 -18.98
C ASP A 121 10.93 8.87 -18.54
N LYS A 122 11.84 9.85 -18.40
CA LYS A 122 13.22 9.61 -17.99
C LYS A 122 13.35 9.08 -16.55
N LEU A 123 12.47 9.50 -15.65
CA LEU A 123 12.45 9.08 -14.24
C LEU A 123 11.70 7.74 -14.08
N HIS A 124 10.73 7.47 -14.97
CA HIS A 124 9.83 6.34 -14.92
C HIS A 124 9.89 5.54 -16.24
N PRO A 125 11.02 4.88 -16.55
CA PRO A 125 11.21 4.17 -17.82
C PRO A 125 10.20 3.03 -18.02
N HIS A 126 9.65 2.50 -16.93
CA HIS A 126 8.62 1.46 -16.96
C HIS A 126 7.19 2.01 -16.97
N GLY A 127 6.98 3.32 -16.84
CA GLY A 127 5.63 3.90 -16.76
C GLY A 127 4.93 3.52 -15.45
N LEU A 128 5.71 3.38 -14.38
CA LEU A 128 5.27 3.11 -13.02
C LEU A 128 5.85 4.18 -12.11
N GLN A 129 5.00 4.78 -11.29
CA GLN A 129 5.41 5.71 -10.25
C GLN A 129 4.99 5.18 -8.89
N PHE A 130 5.94 5.17 -7.95
CA PHE A 130 5.72 4.74 -6.57
C PHE A 130 5.60 5.96 -5.68
N VAL A 131 4.51 6.07 -4.93
CA VAL A 131 4.19 7.31 -4.19
C VAL A 131 3.88 7.00 -2.73
N CYS A 132 4.65 7.62 -1.84
CA CYS A 132 4.50 7.55 -0.39
C CYS A 132 3.74 8.77 0.13
N TYR A 133 2.59 8.53 0.78
CA TYR A 133 1.74 9.59 1.32
C TYR A 133 1.97 9.86 2.81
N GLN A 134 3.01 9.30 3.42
CA GLN A 134 3.19 9.37 4.87
C GLN A 134 3.58 10.76 5.37
N LYS A 135 4.36 11.51 4.57
CA LYS A 135 4.88 12.83 4.94
C LYS A 135 4.31 13.99 4.13
N SER A 136 3.63 13.71 3.02
CA SER A 136 3.05 14.73 2.13
C SER A 136 1.71 14.26 1.60
N THR A 137 0.73 15.17 1.57
CA THR A 137 -0.60 14.96 0.97
C THR A 137 -0.52 14.75 -0.53
N ASP A 138 0.38 15.45 -1.20
CA ASP A 138 0.63 15.28 -2.64
C ASP A 138 1.42 14.01 -2.95
N GLY A 139 2.05 13.46 -1.91
CA GLY A 139 2.85 12.25 -1.97
C GLY A 139 4.30 12.55 -2.36
N LEU A 140 5.19 11.70 -1.87
CA LEU A 140 6.61 11.71 -2.22
C LEU A 140 6.88 10.58 -3.22
N ASP A 141 7.53 10.91 -4.33
CA ASP A 141 8.00 9.91 -5.27
C ASP A 141 9.11 9.07 -4.63
N VAL A 142 8.86 7.77 -4.49
CA VAL A 142 9.77 6.77 -3.92
C VAL A 142 10.10 5.69 -4.95
N THR A 143 10.07 6.04 -6.24
CA THR A 143 10.36 5.11 -7.34
C THR A 143 11.78 4.58 -7.25
N GLU A 144 12.77 5.42 -6.97
CA GLU A 144 14.16 5.00 -6.80
C GLU A 144 14.31 3.99 -5.65
N ASP A 145 13.73 4.30 -4.49
CA ASP A 145 13.69 3.39 -3.34
C ASP A 145 13.14 2.02 -3.75
N SER A 146 11.97 1.98 -4.41
CA SER A 146 11.33 0.71 -4.81
C SER A 146 12.13 -0.06 -5.86
N GLN A 147 12.80 0.62 -6.80
CA GLN A 147 13.60 -0.04 -7.84
C GLN A 147 14.87 -0.70 -7.29
N GLN A 148 15.46 -0.12 -6.24
CA GLN A 148 16.62 -0.70 -5.54
C GLN A 148 16.21 -1.74 -4.48
N SER A 149 14.91 -1.93 -4.28
CA SER A 149 14.34 -2.78 -3.24
C SER A 149 13.96 -4.17 -3.73
N ARG A 150 13.74 -5.07 -2.78
CA ARG A 150 13.03 -6.32 -3.04
C ARG A 150 11.54 -6.09 -2.83
N ASN A 151 10.79 -6.03 -3.93
CA ASN A 151 9.34 -5.93 -3.89
C ASN A 151 8.73 -7.22 -3.35
N THR A 152 7.96 -7.09 -2.28
CA THR A 152 7.48 -8.22 -1.48
C THR A 152 6.01 -8.53 -1.75
N MET A 153 5.20 -7.51 -2.02
CA MET A 153 3.75 -7.66 -2.11
C MET A 153 3.08 -6.54 -2.89
N LEU A 154 2.04 -6.84 -3.66
CA LEU A 154 1.18 -5.87 -4.34
C LEU A 154 -0.26 -6.21 -4.02
N PHE A 155 -1.06 -5.18 -3.78
CA PHE A 155 -2.44 -5.35 -3.39
C PHE A 155 -3.33 -4.27 -3.97
N LYS A 156 -4.58 -4.64 -4.17
CA LYS A 156 -5.63 -3.76 -4.67
C LYS A 156 -6.81 -3.90 -3.73
N LEU A 157 -7.40 -2.77 -3.36
CA LEU A 157 -8.67 -2.74 -2.65
C LEU A 157 -9.74 -2.52 -3.71
N THR A 158 -10.76 -3.37 -3.75
CA THR A 158 -11.91 -3.14 -4.63
C THR A 158 -13.08 -2.67 -3.79
N GLN A 159 -13.76 -1.62 -4.24
CA GLN A 159 -14.90 -1.02 -3.53
C GLN A 159 -16.06 -2.01 -3.23
N ASN A 160 -16.02 -3.22 -3.79
CA ASN A 160 -17.01 -4.29 -3.62
C ASN A 160 -16.41 -5.68 -3.30
N GLY A 161 -15.16 -5.79 -2.82
CA GLY A 161 -14.61 -7.07 -2.35
C GLY A 161 -14.40 -8.17 -3.41
N PHE A 162 -14.40 -7.86 -4.71
CA PHE A 162 -14.07 -8.83 -5.76
C PHE A 162 -12.66 -8.65 -6.29
N VAL A 163 -11.92 -9.75 -6.42
CA VAL A 163 -10.59 -9.78 -7.02
C VAL A 163 -10.60 -10.58 -8.32
N TYR A 164 -10.06 -9.97 -9.39
CA TYR A 164 -9.84 -10.62 -10.67
C TYR A 164 -8.54 -11.43 -10.64
N PHE A 165 -8.66 -12.74 -10.83
CA PHE A 165 -7.53 -13.59 -11.13
C PHE A 165 -7.17 -13.45 -12.61
N GLY A 166 -5.94 -13.02 -12.90
CA GLY A 166 -5.31 -13.32 -14.17
C GLY A 166 -5.19 -14.84 -14.30
N ARG A 167 -6.17 -15.51 -14.91
CA ARG A 167 -6.08 -16.93 -15.25
C ARG A 167 -4.91 -17.13 -16.22
N ARG A 168 -3.83 -17.79 -15.76
CA ARG A 168 -3.36 -19.05 -16.37
C ARG A 168 -2.24 -19.73 -15.59
N ALA A 169 -2.49 -21.02 -15.33
CA ALA A 169 -1.60 -22.13 -15.01
C ALA A 169 -0.62 -21.98 -13.83
N GLY A 170 -1.00 -22.54 -12.67
CA GLY A 170 -0.01 -23.17 -11.79
C GLY A 170 0.24 -22.57 -10.40
N LEU A 171 -0.66 -21.78 -9.82
CA LEU A 171 -0.61 -21.50 -8.39
C LEU A 171 -1.50 -22.50 -7.63
N GLN A 172 -0.86 -23.50 -7.03
CA GLN A 172 -1.46 -24.31 -5.97
C GLN A 172 -1.96 -23.36 -4.88
N ARG A 173 -3.24 -23.48 -4.52
CA ARG A 173 -3.72 -22.99 -3.22
C ARG A 173 -2.80 -23.61 -2.17
N LEU A 174 -2.05 -22.78 -1.46
CA LEU A 174 -1.52 -23.20 -0.15
C LEU A 174 -2.76 -23.48 0.68
N GLY A 175 -3.02 -24.78 0.88
CA GLY A 175 -4.20 -25.26 1.57
C GLY A 175 -4.27 -24.66 2.95
N THR A 176 -5.48 -24.28 3.35
CA THR A 176 -5.88 -24.20 4.75
C THR A 176 -5.44 -25.49 5.43
N MET A 177 -4.40 -25.43 6.26
CA MET A 177 -4.16 -26.44 7.29
C MET A 177 -5.27 -26.27 8.33
N THR A 178 -6.42 -26.87 8.05
CA THR A 178 -7.44 -27.11 9.07
C THR A 178 -6.93 -28.22 9.98
N GLN A 179 -6.69 -27.84 11.22
CA GLN A 179 -6.64 -28.69 12.40
C GLN A 179 -7.81 -29.70 12.35
N SER A 180 -7.46 -30.98 12.34
CA SER A 180 -8.36 -32.13 12.48
C SER A 180 -7.45 -33.27 12.96
N MET A 181 -7.70 -34.04 14.01
CA MET A 181 -8.80 -34.18 14.94
C MET A 181 -8.19 -34.86 16.18
N TYR A 182 -8.85 -34.71 17.32
CA TYR A 182 -8.78 -35.71 18.38
C TYR A 182 -9.03 -37.10 17.79
N GLU A 183 -8.06 -38.00 17.94
CA GLU A 183 -8.21 -39.34 18.53
C GLU A 183 -6.94 -39.67 19.31
#